data_AF-A0A8J7GU16-F1
#
_entry.id   AF-A0A8J7GU16-F1
#
_cell.length_a   1.000
_cell.length_b   1.000
_cell.length_c   1.000
_cell.angle_alpha   90.00
_cell.angle_beta   90.00
_cell.angle_gamma   90.00
#
_symmetry.space_group_name_H-M   'P 1'
#
loop_
_entity.id
_entity.type
_entity.pdbx_description
1 polymer ?
#
loop_
_entity_poly.entity_id
_entity_poly.type
_entity_poly.pdbx_seq_one_letter_code
_entity_poly.pdbx_strand_id
1 'polypeptide(L)' 'MKENYYQEANHAVEMEKQRQYKVAEYAWKRAAEYAKNPKNKAYALARVTLNNKRHSLDERYWLLKLEGQRLHAEKKESH' A
#
# COMPACT_ATOMS: atom_id res chain seq x y z
N MET A 1 -5.48 13.24 22.72
CA MET A 1 -4.32 13.41 21.81
C MET A 1 -3.35 12.22 21.75
N LYS A 2 -3.29 11.28 22.71
CA LYS A 2 -2.50 10.03 22.55
C LYS A 2 -3.18 9.01 21.60
N GLU A 3 -4.48 9.13 21.38
CA GLU A 3 -5.27 8.17 20.59
C GLU A 3 -5.10 8.30 19.07
N ASN A 4 -4.85 9.49 18.54
CA ASN A 4 -4.83 9.73 17.08
C ASN A 4 -3.75 8.88 16.36
N TYR A 5 -2.58 8.68 17.00
CA TYR A 5 -1.55 7.78 16.45
C TYR A 5 -2.08 6.36 16.29
N TYR A 6 -2.66 5.78 17.35
CA TYR A 6 -3.10 4.40 17.36
C TYR A 6 -4.33 4.19 16.47
N GLN A 7 -5.22 5.18 16.39
CA GLN A 7 -6.36 5.16 15.47
C GLN A 7 -5.90 5.09 14.01
N GLU A 8 -5.00 5.99 13.60
CA GLU A 8 -4.45 6.00 12.25
C GLU A 8 -3.63 4.74 11.95
N ALA A 9 -2.82 4.28 12.90
CA ALA A 9 -2.04 3.04 12.76
C ALA A 9 -2.93 1.81 12.61
N ASN A 10 -3.99 1.68 13.42
CA ASN A 10 -4.93 0.57 13.32
C ASN A 10 -5.71 0.60 12.00
N HIS A 11 -6.14 1.79 11.56
CA HIS A 11 -6.78 1.95 10.26
C HIS A 11 -5.83 1.55 9.12
N ALA A 12 -4.56 1.96 9.18
CA ALA A 12 -3.56 1.60 8.20
C ALA A 12 -3.34 0.08 8.12
N VAL A 13 -3.29 -0.62 9.27
CA VAL A 13 -3.17 -2.08 9.33
C VAL A 13 -4.37 -2.78 8.69
N GLU A 14 -5.58 -2.26 8.88
CA GLU A 14 -6.76 -2.84 8.26
C GLU A 14 -6.72 -2.69 6.72
N MET A 15 -6.31 -1.52 6.23
CA MET A 15 -6.15 -1.29 4.79
C MET A 15 -5.08 -2.17 4.16
N GLU A 16 -3.99 -2.47 4.88
CA GLU A 16 -2.96 -3.42 4.43
C GLU A 16 -3.49 -4.84 4.26
N LYS A 17 -4.33 -5.32 5.18
CA LYS A 17 -4.97 -6.64 5.08
C LYS A 17 -5.87 -6.71 3.85
N GLN A 18 -6.54 -5.62 3.54
CA GLN A 18 -7.40 -5.48 2.36
C GLN A 18 -6.62 -5.17 1.07
N ARG A 19 -5.28 -5.17 1.12
CA ARG A 19 -4.37 -4.81 0.01
C ARG A 19 -4.59 -3.40 -0.55
N GLN A 20 -5.25 -2.52 0.20
CA GLN A 20 -5.41 -1.11 -0.15
C GLN A 20 -4.16 -0.32 0.24
N TYR A 21 -3.02 -0.67 -0.36
CA TYR A 21 -1.70 -0.20 0.08
C TYR A 21 -1.53 1.32 -0.05
N LYS A 22 -2.14 1.95 -1.06
CA LYS A 22 -2.14 3.42 -1.19
C LYS A 22 -2.87 4.10 -0.03
N VAL A 23 -4.03 3.58 0.38
CA VAL A 23 -4.79 4.11 1.52
C VAL A 23 -4.03 3.87 2.82
N ALA A 24 -3.45 2.67 2.99
CA ALA A 24 -2.59 2.37 4.12
C ALA A 24 -1.37 3.30 4.21
N GLU A 25 -0.75 3.65 3.08
CA GLU A 25 0.35 4.61 3.03
C GLU A 25 -0.08 5.97 3.61
N TYR A 26 -1.22 6.51 3.18
CA TYR A 26 -1.73 7.78 3.70
C TYR A 26 -2.04 7.72 5.21
N ALA A 27 -2.67 6.64 5.68
CA ALA A 27 -2.96 6.47 7.10
C ALA A 27 -1.67 6.38 7.94
N TRP A 28 -0.63 5.68 7.46
CA TRP A 28 0.68 5.67 8.14
C TRP A 28 1.39 7.02 8.12
N LYS A 29 1.22 7.85 7.08
CA LYS A 29 1.73 9.24 7.08
C LYS A 29 1.10 10.06 8.20
N ARG A 30 -0.24 10.00 8.33
CA ARG A 30 -0.96 10.68 9.43
C ARG A 30 -0.55 10.14 10.80
N ALA A 31 -0.38 8.81 10.93
CA ALA A 31 0.15 8.24 12.16
C ALA A 31 1.54 8.82 12.50
N ALA A 32 2.45 8.93 11.53
CA ALA A 32 3.77 9.54 11.74
C ALA A 32 3.70 11.00 12.18
N GLU A 33 2.73 11.77 11.67
CA GLU A 33 2.49 13.17 12.08
C GLU A 33 2.01 13.26 13.54
N TYR A 34 1.12 12.37 13.97
CA TYR A 34 0.62 12.32 15.35
C TYR A 34 1.59 11.65 16.35
N ALA A 35 2.66 11.01 15.87
CA ALA A 35 3.59 10.25 16.71
C ALA A 35 4.47 11.17 17.58
N LYS A 36 4.17 11.23 18.88
CA LYS A 36 5.02 11.93 19.87
C LYS A 36 6.31 11.18 20.21
N ASN A 37 6.30 9.85 20.16
CA ASN A 37 7.48 9.03 20.42
C ASN A 37 8.30 8.90 19.12
N PRO A 38 9.60 9.25 19.11
CA PRO A 38 10.46 9.10 17.94
C PRO A 38 10.48 7.68 17.36
N LYS A 39 10.40 6.65 18.21
CA LYS A 39 10.34 5.24 17.75
C LYS A 39 9.06 4.96 16.97
N ASN A 40 7.92 5.47 17.43
CA ASN A 40 6.64 5.32 16.73
C ASN A 40 6.64 6.09 15.41
N LYS A 41 7.23 7.29 15.39
CA LYS A 41 7.37 8.07 14.15
C LYS A 41 8.24 7.34 13.12
N ALA A 42 9.39 6.83 13.54
CA ALA A 42 10.29 6.06 12.68
C ALA A 42 9.60 4.80 12.14
N TYR A 43 8.88 4.08 13.00
CA TYR A 43 8.09 2.91 12.60
C TYR A 43 7.03 3.27 11.55
N ALA A 44 6.22 4.30 11.80
CA ALA A 44 5.19 4.74 10.87
C ALA A 44 5.78 5.18 9.51
N LEU A 45 6.89 5.94 9.50
CA LEU A 45 7.58 6.31 8.26
C LEU A 45 8.13 5.09 7.49
N ALA A 46 8.64 4.08 8.19
CA ALA A 46 9.05 2.83 7.54
C ALA A 46 7.86 2.12 6.88
N ARG A 47 6.68 2.14 7.53
CA ARG A 47 5.44 1.59 6.96
C ARG A 47 4.93 2.36 5.75
N VAL A 48 5.09 3.69 5.72
CA VAL A 48 4.81 4.51 4.53
C VAL A 48 5.63 4.00 3.34
N THR A 49 6.94 3.91 3.49
CA THR A 49 7.84 3.42 2.43
C THR A 49 7.50 2.00 1.98
N LEU A 50 7.17 1.11 2.92
CA LEU A 50 6.78 -0.26 2.60
C LEU A 50 5.49 -0.31 1.77
N ASN A 51 4.46 0.44 2.17
CA ASN A 51 3.18 0.44 1.47
C ASN A 51 3.26 1.08 0.09
N ASN A 52 4.08 2.11 -0.08
CA ASN A 52 4.38 2.67 -1.38
C ASN A 52 4.97 1.60 -2.33
N LYS A 53 5.97 0.86 -1.87
CA LYS A 53 6.57 -0.26 -2.65
C LYS A 53 5.56 -1.37 -2.96
N ARG A 54 4.73 -1.75 -1.98
CA ARG A 54 3.68 -2.76 -2.19
C ARG A 54 2.66 -2.32 -3.23
N HIS A 55 2.24 -1.06 -3.17
CA HIS A 55 1.32 -0.48 -4.15
C HIS A 55 1.90 -0.56 -5.57
N SER A 56 3.14 -0.10 -5.77
CA SER A 56 3.78 -0.15 -7.09
C SER A 56 3.99 -1.57 -7.61
N LEU A 57 4.29 -2.53 -6.73
CA LEU A 57 4.41 -3.94 -7.12
C LEU A 57 3.05 -4.53 -7.53
N ASP A 58 1.97 -4.18 -6.81
CA ASP A 58 0.61 -4.64 -7.13
C ASP A 58 0.14 -4.08 -8.48
N GLU A 59 0.36 -2.78 -8.72
CA GLU A 59 0.09 -2.14 -10.02
C GLU A 59 0.86 -2.85 -11.16
N ARG A 60 2.15 -3.11 -10.96
CA ARG A 60 2.97 -3.81 -11.96
C ARG A 60 2.49 -5.23 -12.23
N TYR A 61 2.06 -5.94 -11.20
CA TYR A 61 1.47 -7.28 -11.35
C TYR A 61 0.22 -7.24 -12.25
N TRP A 62 -0.69 -6.29 -12.01
CA TRP A 62 -1.91 -6.16 -12.81
C TRP A 62 -1.63 -5.79 -14.27
N LEU A 63 -0.69 -4.88 -14.51
CA LEU A 63 -0.26 -4.53 -15.86
C LEU A 63 0.31 -5.74 -16.61
N LEU A 64 1.20 -6.51 -15.98
CA LEU A 64 1.77 -7.72 -16.57
C LEU A 64 0.70 -8.78 -16.87
N LYS A 65 -0.28 -8.92 -15.98
CA LYS A 65 -1.39 -9.85 -16.17
C LYS A 65 -2.25 -9.46 -17.37
N LEU A 66 -2.59 -8.17 -17.51
CA LEU A 66 -3.35 -7.64 -18.64
C LEU A 66 -2.59 -7.82 -19.97
N GLU A 67 -1.30 -7.52 -19.98
CA GLU A 67 -0.46 -7.69 -21.16
C GLU A 67 -0.35 -9.17 -21.57
N GLY A 68 -0.19 -10.07 -20.60
CA GLY A 68 -0.21 -11.51 -20.87
C GLY A 68 -1.54 -11.97 -21.48
N GLN A 69 -2.67 -11.47 -20.98
CA GLN A 69 -3.99 -11.76 -21.55
C GLN A 69 -4.13 -11.25 -22.99
N ARG A 70 -3.64 -10.04 -23.28
CA ARG A 70 -3.62 -9.47 -24.64
C ARG A 70 -2.83 -10.36 -25.60
N LEU A 71 -1.61 -10.73 -25.24
CA LEU A 71 -0.75 -11.60 -26.06
C LEU A 71 -1.36 -12.99 -26.31
N HIS A 72 -2.10 -13.53 -25.33
CA HIS A 72 -2.82 -14.80 -25.52
C HIS A 72 -4.02 -14.68 -26.46
N ALA A 73 -4.74 -13.55 -26.45
CA ALA A 73 -5.85 -13.30 -27.37
C ALA A 73 -5.35 -13.15 -28.82
N GLU A 74 -4.31 -12.36 -29.04
CA GLU A 74 -3.71 -12.13 -30.37
C GLU A 74 -3.22 -13.44 -31.03
N LYS A 75 -2.67 -14.37 -30.24
CA LYS A 75 -2.29 -15.70 -30.72
C LYS A 75 -3.47 -16.57 -31.15
N LYS A 76 -4.65 -16.38 -30.57
CA LYS A 76 -5.86 -17.14 -30.95
C LYS A 76 -6.54 -16.59 -32.21
N GLU A 77 -6.43 -15.29 -32.46
CA GLU A 77 -6.98 -14.65 -33.66
C GLU A 77 -6.10 -14.85 -34.90
N SER A 78 -4.83 -15.22 -34.70
CA SER A 78 -3.85 -15.47 -35.77
C SER A 78 -3.79 -16.94 -36.23
N HIS A 79 -4.77 -17.77 -35.87
CA HIS A 79 -4.93 -19.17 -36.28
C HIS A 79 -6.35 -19.41 -36.79
#